data_AF-A0A7V9BQZ8-F1
#
_entry.id   AF-A0A7V9BQZ8-F1
#
_cell.length_a   1.000
_cell.length_b   1.000
_cell.length_c   1.000
_cell.angle_alpha   90.00
_cell.angle_beta   90.00
_cell.angle_gamma   90.00
#
_symmetry.space_group_name_H-M   'P 1'
#
loop_
_entity.id
_entity.type
_entity.pdbx_description
1 polymer ?
#
loop_
_entity_poly.entity_id
_entity_poly.type
_entity_poly.pdbx_seq_one_letter_code
_entity_poly.pdbx_strand_id
1 'polypeptide(L)'
;DLDSATIERVWDAFLSALGPLQGAGKLGLLLFQFPPWFHVGRAARDYVLECARRAAPLRICVEFRNKTWLSEDNRGRTVDFLEGHGIPLVCVDMPQGFTSSLPPVTAATADTAVVRFHGRNAKDWESGSVQRRFKYLYREEELEEWTPRIEKLATEASTTHVLMNNCYSDYAQQNARDLAKILRHGGVSVQSPPELVGLLEHRAQEASSDGSTAPRD
;
A
#
# COMPACT_ATOMS: atom_id res chain seq x y z
N ASP A 1 -22.93 -16.75 -12.33
CA ASP A 1 -22.61 -16.24 -10.99
C ASP A 1 -22.92 -17.28 -9.93
N LEU A 2 -22.22 -17.20 -8.79
CA LEU A 2 -22.53 -18.01 -7.61
C LEU A 2 -23.87 -17.53 -7.01
N ASP A 3 -24.62 -18.43 -6.41
CA ASP A 3 -25.84 -18.06 -5.69
C ASP A 3 -25.51 -17.30 -4.39
N SER A 4 -26.50 -16.55 -3.88
CA SER A 4 -26.31 -15.70 -2.70
C SER A 4 -25.89 -16.50 -1.45
N ALA A 5 -26.40 -17.72 -1.26
CA ALA A 5 -26.05 -18.52 -0.08
C ALA A 5 -24.58 -18.98 -0.15
N THR A 6 -24.09 -19.30 -1.34
CA THR A 6 -22.66 -19.58 -1.57
C THR A 6 -21.80 -18.34 -1.31
N ILE A 7 -22.24 -17.15 -1.75
CA ILE A 7 -21.53 -15.89 -1.48
C ILE A 7 -21.44 -15.62 0.03
N GLU A 8 -22.54 -15.77 0.77
CA GLU A 8 -22.53 -15.58 2.24
C GLU A 8 -21.55 -16.55 2.92
N ARG A 9 -21.55 -17.82 2.52
CA ARG A 9 -20.63 -18.82 3.07
C ARG A 9 -19.16 -18.47 2.84
N VAL A 10 -18.82 -17.89 1.69
CA VAL A 10 -17.45 -17.46 1.39
C VAL A 10 -17.05 -16.27 2.29
N TRP A 11 -17.96 -15.31 2.50
CA TRP A 11 -17.74 -14.20 3.43
C TRP A 11 -17.56 -14.68 4.86
N ASP A 12 -18.44 -15.55 5.35
CA ASP A 12 -18.36 -16.10 6.69
C ASP A 12 -17.04 -16.85 6.91
N ALA A 13 -16.64 -17.69 5.96
CA ALA A 13 -15.38 -18.43 6.03
C ALA A 13 -14.17 -17.48 6.05
N PHE A 14 -14.17 -16.46 5.18
CA PHE A 14 -13.10 -15.47 5.12
C PHE A 14 -12.98 -14.67 6.42
N LEU A 15 -14.08 -14.12 6.93
CA LEU A 15 -14.07 -13.30 8.15
C LEU A 15 -13.75 -14.13 9.39
N SER A 16 -14.28 -15.36 9.48
CA SER A 16 -13.99 -16.28 10.59
C SER A 16 -12.51 -16.63 10.67
N ALA A 17 -11.85 -16.81 9.52
CA ALA A 17 -10.41 -17.09 9.47
C ALA A 17 -9.54 -15.94 10.03
N LEU A 18 -10.08 -14.71 10.09
CA LEU A 18 -9.40 -13.53 10.62
C LEU A 18 -9.58 -13.35 12.13
N GLY A 19 -10.47 -14.12 12.76
CA GLY A 19 -10.77 -14.06 14.19
C GLY A 19 -9.54 -14.07 15.11
N PRO A 20 -8.52 -14.93 14.88
CA PRO A 20 -7.30 -14.92 15.69
C PRO A 20 -6.49 -13.62 15.61
N LEU A 21 -6.39 -13.01 14.42
CA LEU A 21 -5.69 -11.74 14.24
C LEU A 21 -6.45 -10.58 14.90
N GLN A 22 -7.78 -10.59 14.79
CA GLN A 22 -8.64 -9.62 15.44
C GLN A 22 -8.54 -9.72 16.97
N GLY A 23 -8.69 -10.93 17.53
CA GLY A 23 -8.62 -11.18 18.97
C GLY A 23 -7.26 -10.84 19.58
N ALA A 24 -6.18 -10.96 18.80
CA ALA A 24 -4.84 -10.57 19.22
C ALA A 24 -4.53 -9.07 19.03
N GLY A 25 -5.45 -8.27 18.49
CA GLY A 25 -5.21 -6.86 18.17
C GLY A 25 -4.17 -6.63 17.07
N LYS A 26 -3.93 -7.64 16.21
CA LYS A 26 -2.92 -7.62 15.13
C LYS A 26 -3.52 -7.38 13.75
N LEU A 27 -4.83 -7.22 13.64
CA LEU A 27 -5.53 -6.93 12.39
C LEU A 27 -5.76 -5.42 12.24
N GLY A 28 -5.09 -4.79 11.27
CA GLY A 28 -5.22 -3.35 11.01
C GLY A 28 -6.40 -3.01 10.08
N LEU A 29 -6.29 -3.40 8.81
CA LEU A 29 -7.25 -3.11 7.74
C LEU A 29 -7.38 -4.31 6.79
N LEU A 30 -8.55 -4.48 6.19
CA LEU A 30 -8.77 -5.41 5.08
C LEU A 30 -8.61 -4.70 3.74
N LEU A 31 -7.62 -5.12 2.96
CA LEU A 31 -7.37 -4.54 1.64
C LEU A 31 -8.31 -5.14 0.58
N PHE A 32 -9.14 -4.29 -0.02
CA PHE A 32 -9.91 -4.59 -1.23
C PHE A 32 -9.25 -3.93 -2.44
N GLN A 33 -8.39 -4.70 -3.11
CA GLN A 33 -7.78 -4.29 -4.36
C GLN A 33 -8.68 -4.67 -5.54
N PHE A 34 -9.36 -3.67 -6.12
CA PHE A 34 -10.26 -3.86 -7.24
C PHE A 34 -9.52 -4.05 -8.56
N PRO A 35 -10.07 -4.83 -9.50
CA PRO A 35 -9.41 -5.15 -10.76
C PRO A 35 -9.51 -4.00 -11.79
N PRO A 36 -8.75 -4.06 -12.91
CA PRO A 36 -8.74 -2.99 -13.90
C PRO A 36 -10.05 -2.72 -14.64
N TRP A 37 -10.98 -3.65 -14.67
CA TRP A 37 -12.31 -3.46 -15.26
C TRP A 37 -13.31 -2.83 -14.28
N PHE A 38 -12.89 -2.48 -13.06
CA PHE A 38 -13.74 -1.81 -12.08
C PHE A 38 -13.74 -0.29 -12.30
N HIS A 39 -14.61 0.18 -13.20
CA HIS A 39 -14.75 1.60 -13.54
C HIS A 39 -15.54 2.37 -12.48
N VAL A 40 -15.28 3.68 -12.34
CA VAL A 40 -16.08 4.54 -11.47
C VAL A 40 -17.53 4.64 -11.96
N GLY A 41 -18.48 4.51 -11.04
CA GLY A 41 -19.90 4.57 -11.32
C GLY A 41 -20.74 4.26 -10.09
N ARG A 42 -22.06 4.45 -10.18
CA ARG A 42 -22.98 4.23 -9.05
C ARG A 42 -22.91 2.79 -8.54
N ALA A 43 -23.06 1.80 -9.42
CA ALA A 43 -22.99 0.38 -9.04
C ALA A 43 -21.64 0.00 -8.41
N ALA A 44 -20.53 0.60 -8.87
CA ALA A 44 -19.21 0.34 -8.30
C ALA A 44 -19.06 0.94 -6.90
N ARG A 45 -19.60 2.14 -6.66
CA ARG A 45 -19.67 2.75 -5.31
C ARG A 45 -20.55 1.92 -4.38
N ASP A 46 -21.73 1.51 -4.85
CA ASP A 46 -22.64 0.65 -4.09
C ASP A 46 -21.94 -0.67 -3.70
N TYR A 47 -21.13 -1.24 -4.61
CA TYR A 47 -20.34 -2.44 -4.34
C TYR A 47 -19.23 -2.22 -3.29
N VAL A 48 -18.54 -1.08 -3.32
CA VAL A 48 -17.57 -0.70 -2.28
C VAL A 48 -18.24 -0.63 -0.90
N LEU A 49 -19.43 -0.01 -0.82
CA LEU A 49 -20.19 0.09 0.42
C LEU A 49 -20.68 -1.28 0.89
N GLU A 50 -21.08 -2.15 -0.03
CA GLU A 50 -21.45 -3.53 0.28
C GLU A 50 -20.27 -4.32 0.86
N CYS A 51 -19.05 -4.18 0.30
CA CYS A 51 -17.84 -4.77 0.87
C CYS A 51 -17.58 -4.26 2.30
N ALA A 52 -17.70 -2.95 2.54
CA ALA A 52 -17.53 -2.35 3.86
C ALA A 52 -18.57 -2.87 4.86
N ARG A 53 -19.83 -2.96 4.45
CA ARG A 53 -20.94 -3.46 5.28
C ARG A 53 -20.74 -4.93 5.64
N ARG A 54 -20.30 -5.76 4.69
CA ARG A 54 -20.04 -7.19 4.93
C ARG A 54 -18.83 -7.43 5.81
N ALA A 55 -17.79 -6.62 5.67
CA ALA A 55 -16.59 -6.71 6.50
C ALA A 55 -16.80 -6.25 7.95
N ALA A 56 -17.81 -5.43 8.20
CA ALA A 56 -18.07 -4.87 9.53
C ALA A 56 -18.16 -5.96 10.62
N PRO A 57 -17.55 -5.75 11.81
CA PRO A 57 -16.95 -4.51 12.29
C PRO A 57 -15.48 -4.30 11.84
N LEU A 58 -14.91 -5.17 11.01
CA LEU A 58 -13.56 -4.98 10.48
C LEU A 58 -13.53 -3.80 9.50
N ARG A 59 -12.48 -2.99 9.60
CA ARG A 59 -12.27 -1.85 8.71
C ARG A 59 -11.63 -2.30 7.40
N ILE A 60 -12.13 -1.80 6.28
CA ILE A 60 -11.55 -2.05 4.97
C ILE A 60 -10.69 -0.86 4.52
N CYS A 61 -9.84 -1.06 3.51
CA CYS A 61 -9.30 -0.01 2.65
C CYS A 61 -9.45 -0.43 1.19
N VAL A 62 -9.52 0.54 0.28
CA VAL A 62 -9.79 0.27 -1.13
C VAL A 62 -8.65 0.74 -2.01
N GLU A 63 -8.29 -0.12 -2.95
CA GLU A 63 -7.27 0.18 -3.94
C GLU A 63 -7.82 -0.04 -5.33
N PHE A 64 -7.90 1.04 -6.11
CA PHE A 64 -8.38 0.94 -7.49
C PHE A 64 -7.24 0.53 -8.43
N ARG A 65 -7.62 -0.07 -9.56
CA ARG A 65 -6.72 -0.40 -10.68
C ARG A 65 -7.24 0.14 -11.99
N ASN A 66 -8.03 1.21 -11.94
CA ASN A 66 -8.60 1.82 -13.13
C ASN A 66 -8.53 3.34 -13.00
N LYS A 67 -7.88 3.98 -13.98
CA LYS A 67 -7.63 5.43 -13.99
C LYS A 67 -8.89 6.29 -13.85
N THR A 68 -10.07 5.79 -14.20
CA THR A 68 -11.32 6.57 -14.16
C THR A 68 -11.70 7.02 -12.75
N TRP A 69 -11.26 6.31 -11.70
CA TRP A 69 -11.52 6.71 -10.31
C TRP A 69 -10.79 8.00 -9.91
N LEU A 70 -9.59 8.23 -10.45
CA LEU A 70 -8.72 9.36 -10.09
C LEU A 70 -8.39 10.27 -11.29
N SER A 71 -9.20 10.19 -12.36
CA SER A 71 -9.18 11.16 -13.45
C SER A 71 -9.52 12.54 -12.92
N GLU A 72 -9.12 13.59 -13.65
CA GLU A 72 -9.31 14.99 -13.25
C GLU A 72 -10.75 15.29 -12.81
N ASP A 73 -11.74 14.88 -13.61
CA ASP A 73 -13.17 15.09 -13.32
C ASP A 73 -13.74 14.29 -12.15
N ASN A 74 -13.11 13.16 -11.79
CA ASN A 74 -13.66 12.21 -10.81
C ASN A 74 -12.93 12.23 -9.48
N ARG A 75 -11.69 12.73 -9.43
CA ARG A 75 -10.82 12.67 -8.25
C ARG A 75 -11.50 13.23 -7.01
N GLY A 76 -12.00 14.48 -7.07
CA GLY A 76 -12.68 15.11 -5.93
C GLY A 76 -13.87 14.28 -5.45
N ARG A 77 -14.75 13.89 -6.38
CA ARG A 77 -15.93 13.07 -6.06
C ARG A 77 -15.59 11.70 -5.48
N THR A 78 -14.47 11.10 -5.88
CA THR A 78 -13.99 9.84 -5.33
C THR A 78 -13.46 10.02 -3.91
N VAL A 79 -12.67 11.07 -3.68
CA VAL A 79 -12.16 11.44 -2.35
C VAL A 79 -13.32 11.74 -1.40
N ASP A 80 -14.24 12.63 -1.78
CA ASP A 80 -15.42 13.00 -0.98
C ASP A 80 -16.29 11.77 -0.64
N PHE A 81 -16.47 10.86 -1.60
CA PHE A 81 -17.22 9.62 -1.39
C PHE A 81 -16.54 8.73 -0.34
N LEU A 82 -15.24 8.54 -0.43
CA LEU A 82 -14.50 7.70 0.51
C LEU A 82 -14.43 8.33 1.90
N GLU A 83 -14.21 9.64 1.98
CA GLU A 83 -14.24 10.44 3.22
C GLU A 83 -15.59 10.36 3.92
N GLY A 84 -16.69 10.56 3.19
CA GLY A 84 -18.05 10.50 3.72
C GLY A 84 -18.43 9.14 4.31
N HIS A 85 -17.69 8.08 3.98
CA HIS A 85 -17.88 6.72 4.50
C HIS A 85 -16.72 6.23 5.39
N GLY A 86 -15.70 7.07 5.65
CA GLY A 86 -14.54 6.70 6.45
C GLY A 86 -13.75 5.52 5.88
N ILE A 87 -13.67 5.40 4.55
CA ILE A 87 -12.98 4.30 3.87
C ILE A 87 -11.61 4.81 3.38
N PRO A 88 -10.47 4.31 3.88
CA PRO A 88 -9.15 4.65 3.38
C PRO A 88 -8.97 4.34 1.89
N LEU A 89 -8.57 5.36 1.12
CA LEU A 89 -8.00 5.23 -0.21
C LEU A 89 -6.56 4.73 -0.08
N VAL A 90 -6.26 3.64 -0.77
CA VAL A 90 -4.87 3.22 -0.95
C VAL A 90 -4.23 4.07 -2.05
N CYS A 91 -3.36 4.96 -1.61
CA CYS A 91 -2.50 5.76 -2.49
C CYS A 91 -1.43 4.84 -3.09
N VAL A 92 -1.08 5.01 -4.36
CA VAL A 92 -0.17 4.08 -5.04
C VAL A 92 0.95 4.78 -5.79
N ASP A 93 2.13 4.20 -5.74
CA ASP A 93 3.18 4.43 -6.73
C ASP A 93 3.23 3.25 -7.68
N MET A 94 3.15 3.51 -8.99
CA MET A 94 3.11 2.49 -10.02
C MET A 94 3.51 3.06 -11.38
N PRO A 95 3.83 2.23 -12.40
CA PRO A 95 4.12 2.72 -13.72
C PRO A 95 2.93 3.47 -14.31
N GLN A 96 3.20 4.58 -15.01
CA GLN A 96 2.19 5.41 -15.65
C GLN A 96 2.02 5.04 -17.14
N GLY A 97 0.90 5.44 -17.74
CA GLY A 97 0.62 5.22 -19.17
C GLY A 97 -0.27 4.02 -19.48
N PHE A 98 -0.72 3.25 -18.48
CA PHE A 98 -1.59 2.10 -18.68
C PHE A 98 -3.02 2.41 -18.23
N THR A 99 -4.00 1.69 -18.78
CA THR A 99 -5.41 1.77 -18.30
C THR A 99 -5.51 1.40 -16.83
N SER A 100 -4.63 0.49 -16.38
CA SER A 100 -4.56 0.04 -15.00
C SER A 100 -3.84 1.00 -14.05
N SER A 101 -3.14 2.00 -14.58
CA SER A 101 -2.38 2.97 -13.80
C SER A 101 -3.30 3.94 -13.09
N LEU A 102 -3.00 4.20 -11.82
CA LEU A 102 -3.47 5.36 -11.10
C LEU A 102 -2.35 6.40 -11.03
N PRO A 103 -2.68 7.70 -11.12
CA PRO A 103 -1.70 8.74 -10.84
C PRO A 103 -1.25 8.68 -9.38
N PRO A 104 -0.02 9.14 -9.04
CA PRO A 104 0.52 9.17 -7.68
C PRO A 104 -0.12 10.29 -6.84
N VAL A 105 -1.46 10.24 -6.72
CA VAL A 105 -2.28 11.15 -5.92
C VAL A 105 -2.35 10.62 -4.49
N THR A 106 -2.26 11.53 -3.52
CA THR A 106 -2.43 11.23 -2.10
C THR A 106 -3.65 11.94 -1.54
N ALA A 107 -4.44 11.23 -0.73
CA ALA A 107 -5.57 11.76 0.01
C ALA A 107 -5.81 10.90 1.26
N ALA A 108 -5.91 11.55 2.42
CA ALA A 108 -6.28 10.90 3.68
C ALA A 108 -7.81 10.86 3.81
N THR A 109 -8.43 9.79 3.35
CA THR A 109 -9.91 9.68 3.30
C THR A 109 -10.54 9.06 4.55
N ALA A 110 -9.75 8.85 5.61
CA ALA A 110 -10.15 8.25 6.87
C ALA A 110 -9.10 8.56 7.94
N ASP A 111 -9.34 8.10 9.18
CA ASP A 111 -8.37 8.18 10.28
C ASP A 111 -7.05 7.42 10.03
N THR A 112 -7.06 6.53 9.03
CA THR A 112 -5.92 5.73 8.60
C THR A 112 -5.64 6.00 7.12
N ALA A 113 -4.40 6.34 6.80
CA ALA A 113 -3.92 6.46 5.42
C ALA A 113 -3.13 5.21 5.01
N VAL A 114 -3.16 4.85 3.73
CA VAL A 114 -2.44 3.69 3.20
C VAL A 114 -1.72 4.06 1.92
N VAL A 115 -0.43 3.72 1.82
CA VAL A 115 0.40 3.89 0.62
C VAL A 115 0.97 2.54 0.21
N ARG A 116 0.87 2.19 -1.08
CA ARG A 116 1.47 0.97 -1.66
C ARG A 116 2.38 1.29 -2.84
N PHE A 117 3.63 0.85 -2.76
CA PHE A 117 4.63 1.01 -3.80
C PHE A 117 4.73 -0.24 -4.67
N HIS A 118 4.32 -0.17 -5.94
CA HIS A 118 4.33 -1.31 -6.87
C HIS A 118 5.59 -1.40 -7.73
N GLY A 119 6.50 -0.44 -7.62
CA GLY A 119 7.60 -0.26 -8.55
C GLY A 119 7.21 0.58 -9.77
N ARG A 120 8.19 1.02 -10.56
CA ARG A 120 7.98 1.77 -11.80
C ARG A 120 8.47 1.01 -13.05
N ASN A 121 8.44 -0.34 -13.03
CA ASN A 121 8.82 -1.17 -14.18
C ASN A 121 7.74 -1.14 -15.29
N ALA A 122 7.72 -0.06 -16.07
CA ALA A 122 6.80 0.10 -17.20
C ALA A 122 6.99 -0.99 -18.28
N LYS A 123 8.23 -1.45 -18.50
CA LYS A 123 8.56 -2.43 -19.54
C LYS A 123 7.82 -3.76 -19.36
N ASP A 124 7.70 -4.23 -18.13
CA ASP A 124 7.09 -5.53 -17.83
C ASP A 124 5.72 -5.43 -17.15
N TRP A 125 5.14 -4.24 -17.04
CA TRP A 125 3.89 -4.01 -16.29
C TRP A 125 2.73 -4.89 -16.77
N GLU A 126 2.56 -5.01 -18.08
CA GLU A 126 1.52 -5.84 -18.72
C GLU A 126 2.03 -7.20 -19.22
N SER A 127 3.26 -7.59 -18.84
CA SER A 127 3.90 -8.82 -19.34
C SER A 127 3.26 -10.15 -18.86
N GLY A 128 2.22 -10.08 -18.02
CA GLY A 128 1.60 -11.23 -17.35
C GLY A 128 2.45 -11.88 -16.25
N SER A 129 3.74 -11.59 -16.18
CA SER A 129 4.63 -12.11 -15.13
C SER A 129 4.62 -11.21 -13.91
N VAL A 130 4.05 -11.71 -12.81
CA VAL A 130 4.05 -11.06 -11.49
C VAL A 130 5.48 -10.71 -11.05
N GLN A 131 6.42 -11.65 -11.19
CA GLN A 131 7.82 -11.43 -10.81
C GLN A 131 8.48 -10.30 -11.60
N ARG A 132 8.29 -10.25 -12.93
CA ARG A 132 8.88 -9.18 -13.76
C ARG A 132 8.19 -7.84 -13.51
N ARG A 133 6.86 -7.83 -13.39
CA ARG A 133 6.07 -6.64 -13.08
C ARG A 133 6.58 -5.91 -11.83
N PHE A 134 6.87 -6.67 -10.76
CA PHE A 134 7.32 -6.12 -9.48
C PHE A 134 8.86 -6.08 -9.33
N LYS A 135 9.62 -6.41 -10.39
CA LYS A 135 11.08 -6.28 -10.43
C LYS A 135 11.50 -4.82 -10.59
N TYR A 136 11.49 -4.09 -9.49
CA TYR A 136 11.91 -2.69 -9.46
C TYR A 136 12.53 -2.36 -8.11
N LEU A 137 13.79 -1.95 -8.11
CA LEU A 137 14.45 -1.38 -6.93
C LEU A 137 14.37 0.14 -7.07
N TYR A 138 13.62 0.79 -6.20
CA TYR A 138 13.52 2.25 -6.20
C TYR A 138 14.89 2.87 -5.92
N ARG A 139 15.19 3.96 -6.63
CA ARG A 139 16.32 4.83 -6.32
C ARG A 139 15.98 5.75 -5.16
N GLU A 140 17.00 6.25 -4.47
CA GLU A 140 16.84 7.17 -3.35
C GLU A 140 16.00 8.38 -3.73
N GLU A 141 16.28 9.01 -4.87
CA GLU A 141 15.54 10.20 -5.32
C GLU A 141 14.04 9.93 -5.56
N GLU A 142 13.69 8.69 -5.93
CA GLU A 142 12.30 8.28 -6.15
C GLU A 142 11.56 8.04 -4.84
N LEU A 143 12.28 7.62 -3.80
CA LEU A 143 11.76 7.51 -2.44
C LEU A 143 11.60 8.89 -1.81
N GLU A 144 12.58 9.78 -1.99
CA GLU A 144 12.54 11.18 -1.55
C GLU A 144 11.37 11.95 -2.17
N GLU A 145 11.04 11.68 -3.44
CA GLU A 145 9.86 12.24 -4.11
C GLU A 145 8.54 11.98 -3.34
N TRP A 146 8.48 10.88 -2.58
CA TRP A 146 7.31 10.48 -1.80
C TRP A 146 7.31 10.99 -0.36
N THR A 147 8.45 11.40 0.18
CA THR A 147 8.59 11.92 1.55
C THR A 147 7.57 13.01 1.89
N PRO A 148 7.47 14.14 1.15
CA PRO A 148 6.52 15.21 1.50
C PRO A 148 5.05 14.75 1.40
N ARG A 149 4.75 13.76 0.55
CA ARG A 149 3.41 13.19 0.42
C ARG A 149 3.05 12.32 1.62
N ILE A 150 4.00 11.51 2.09
CA ILE A 150 3.82 10.66 3.28
C ILE A 150 3.75 11.52 4.55
N GLU A 151 4.58 12.56 4.65
CA GLU A 151 4.51 13.53 5.75
C GLU A 151 3.13 14.16 5.87
N LYS A 152 2.58 14.63 4.74
CA LYS A 152 1.22 15.18 4.69
C LYS A 152 0.18 14.15 5.14
N LEU A 153 0.25 12.91 4.65
CA LEU A 153 -0.67 11.86 5.10
C LEU A 153 -0.54 11.57 6.60
N ALA A 154 0.66 11.67 7.16
CA ALA A 154 0.92 11.45 8.58
C ALA A 154 0.44 12.62 9.48
N THR A 155 0.24 13.83 8.92
CA THR A 155 -0.40 14.93 9.64
C THR A 155 -1.92 14.90 9.53
N GLU A 156 -2.47 14.38 8.43
CA GLU A 156 -3.91 14.32 8.18
C GLU A 156 -4.58 13.06 8.76
N ALA A 157 -3.85 11.95 8.88
CA ALA A 157 -4.34 10.70 9.44
C ALA A 157 -3.65 10.36 10.77
N SER A 158 -4.37 9.66 11.66
CA SER A 158 -3.82 9.18 12.94
C SER A 158 -2.79 8.07 12.76
N THR A 159 -2.86 7.32 11.65
CA THR A 159 -1.90 6.28 11.31
C THR A 159 -1.71 6.23 9.80
N THR A 160 -0.47 6.16 9.34
CA THR A 160 -0.14 5.99 7.91
C THR A 160 0.60 4.66 7.72
N HIS A 161 -0.05 3.71 7.04
CA HIS A 161 0.58 2.46 6.64
C HIS A 161 1.28 2.64 5.29
N VAL A 162 2.58 2.36 5.24
CA VAL A 162 3.37 2.39 4.01
C VAL A 162 3.87 0.99 3.71
N LEU A 163 3.53 0.46 2.54
CA LEU A 163 3.84 -0.91 2.14
C LEU A 163 4.63 -0.94 0.83
N MET A 164 5.75 -1.65 0.84
CA MET A 164 6.52 -1.99 -0.35
C MET A 164 5.99 -3.27 -0.98
N ASN A 165 5.51 -3.20 -2.22
CA ASN A 165 4.92 -4.31 -2.97
C ASN A 165 5.75 -4.69 -4.23
N ASN A 166 6.93 -4.10 -4.39
CA ASN A 166 7.95 -4.46 -5.39
C ASN A 166 8.70 -5.75 -4.98
N CYS A 167 7.94 -6.84 -4.76
CA CYS A 167 8.39 -8.10 -4.16
C CYS A 167 9.22 -9.00 -5.09
N TYR A 168 10.25 -8.44 -5.72
CA TYR A 168 11.30 -9.20 -6.42
C TYR A 168 12.55 -9.28 -5.56
N SER A 169 13.05 -10.48 -5.28
CA SER A 169 14.18 -10.69 -4.36
C SER A 169 13.89 -10.04 -3.00
N ASP A 170 14.84 -9.27 -2.45
CA ASP A 170 14.75 -8.51 -1.22
C ASP A 170 14.52 -7.00 -1.46
N TYR A 171 14.09 -6.59 -2.66
CA TYR A 171 13.97 -5.17 -3.04
C TYR A 171 12.95 -4.42 -2.17
N ALA A 172 11.81 -5.05 -1.88
CA ALA A 172 10.80 -4.46 -1.01
C ALA A 172 11.35 -4.18 0.40
N GLN A 173 12.15 -5.10 0.95
CA GLN A 173 12.79 -4.94 2.25
C GLN A 173 13.90 -3.88 2.21
N GLN A 174 14.70 -3.83 1.14
CA GLN A 174 15.69 -2.78 0.93
C GLN A 174 15.02 -1.40 0.90
N ASN A 175 14.07 -1.19 -0.02
CA ASN A 175 13.39 0.10 -0.15
C ASN A 175 12.58 0.48 1.09
N ALA A 176 11.98 -0.47 1.81
CA ALA A 176 11.31 -0.18 3.08
C ALA A 176 12.29 0.38 4.13
N ARG A 177 13.51 -0.16 4.20
CA ARG A 177 14.56 0.36 5.08
C ARG A 177 15.04 1.73 4.65
N ASP A 178 15.28 1.92 3.36
CA ASP A 178 15.80 3.19 2.83
C ASP A 178 14.76 4.30 3.02
N LEU A 179 13.49 4.05 2.69
CA LEU A 179 12.42 5.01 2.95
C LEU A 179 12.25 5.31 4.43
N ALA A 180 12.34 4.29 5.31
CA ALA A 180 12.27 4.52 6.75
C ALA A 180 13.42 5.41 7.27
N LYS A 181 14.63 5.29 6.71
CA LYS A 181 15.75 6.18 7.03
C LYS A 181 15.47 7.61 6.56
N ILE A 182 15.07 7.79 5.29
CA ILE A 182 14.75 9.09 4.72
C ILE A 182 13.67 9.80 5.54
N LEU A 183 12.58 9.12 5.86
CA LEU A 183 11.48 9.66 6.67
C LEU A 183 11.92 10.07 8.08
N ARG A 184 12.78 9.25 8.73
CA ARG A 184 13.33 9.60 10.06
C ARG A 184 14.27 10.80 9.99
N HIS A 185 15.07 10.94 8.93
CA HIS A 185 15.87 12.14 8.70
C HIS A 185 15.01 13.39 8.50
N GLY A 186 13.84 13.25 7.87
CA GLY A 186 12.81 14.29 7.75
C GLY A 186 12.01 14.58 9.03
N GLY A 187 12.27 13.86 10.13
CA GLY A 187 11.58 14.05 11.41
C GLY A 187 10.26 13.29 11.56
N VAL A 188 9.91 12.41 10.63
CA VAL A 188 8.74 11.53 10.74
C VAL A 188 9.05 10.36 11.66
N SER A 189 8.20 10.16 12.66
CA SER A 189 8.29 8.97 13.53
C SER A 189 7.84 7.72 12.77
N VAL A 190 8.79 6.84 12.44
CA VAL A 190 8.52 5.57 11.74
C VAL A 190 8.59 4.39 12.71
N GLN A 191 7.45 3.72 12.92
CA GLN A 191 7.39 2.42 13.58
C GLN A 191 7.75 1.31 12.59
N SER A 192 8.86 0.61 12.83
CA SER A 192 9.21 -0.59 12.09
C SER A 192 8.69 -1.82 12.84
N PRO A 193 8.23 -2.89 12.14
CA PRO A 193 7.96 -4.17 12.78
C PRO A 193 9.19 -4.61 13.60
N PRO A 194 9.03 -5.15 14.83
CA PRO A 194 10.14 -5.52 15.69
C PRO A 194 11.16 -6.45 15.02
N GLU A 195 10.68 -7.32 14.12
CA GLU A 195 11.48 -8.28 13.36
C GLU A 195 12.41 -7.63 12.32
N LEU A 196 12.05 -6.44 11.82
CA LEU A 196 12.91 -5.67 10.92
C LEU A 196 14.02 -4.92 11.66
N VAL A 197 13.81 -4.57 12.94
CA VAL A 197 14.81 -3.89 13.78
C VAL A 197 16.03 -4.79 14.01
N GLY A 198 15.81 -6.07 14.35
CA GLY A 198 16.92 -7.01 14.56
C GLY A 198 17.74 -7.31 13.29
N LEU A 199 17.09 -7.37 12.12
CA LEU A 199 17.78 -7.55 10.83
C LEU A 199 18.55 -6.31 10.38
N LEU A 200 18.05 -5.12 10.76
CA LEU A 200 18.67 -3.82 10.48
C LEU A 200 19.95 -3.61 11.29
N GLU A 201 19.93 -3.99 12.56
CA GLU A 201 21.07 -3.84 13.47
C GLU A 201 22.21 -4.81 13.13
N HIS A 202 21.89 -6.07 12.80
CA HIS A 202 22.89 -7.09 12.46
C HIS A 202 23.69 -6.75 11.19
N ARG A 203 23.04 -6.19 10.15
CA ARG A 203 23.72 -5.84 8.89
C ARG A 203 24.50 -4.53 8.94
N ALA A 204 24.08 -3.58 9.77
CA ALA A 204 24.85 -2.35 10.00
C ALA A 204 26.19 -2.65 10.70
N GLN A 205 26.22 -3.66 11.58
CA GLN A 205 27.44 -4.15 12.22
C GLN A 205 28.35 -4.88 11.22
N GLU A 206 27.80 -5.70 10.32
CA GLU A 206 28.57 -6.36 9.24
C GLU A 206 29.22 -5.34 8.29
N ALA A 207 28.46 -4.36 7.81
CA ALA A 207 28.97 -3.31 6.91
C ALA A 207 30.03 -2.40 7.58
N SER A 208 29.97 -2.22 8.89
CA SER A 208 30.98 -1.47 9.67
C SER A 208 32.26 -2.28 9.90
N SER A 209 32.18 -3.61 9.90
CA SER A 209 33.33 -4.51 10.06
C SER A 209 34.13 -4.75 8.78
N ASP A 210 33.50 -4.62 7.61
CA ASP A 210 34.14 -4.86 6.31
C ASP A 210 34.95 -3.65 5.79
N GLY A 211 34.79 -2.47 6.40
CA GLY A 211 35.53 -1.25 6.07
C GLY A 211 36.93 -1.13 6.69
N SER A 212 37.38 -2.12 7.47
CA SER A 212 38.66 -2.10 8.19
C SER A 212 39.67 -3.11 7.63
N THR A 213 39.97 -3.02 6.33
CA THR A 213 41.21 -3.60 5.79
C THR A 213 42.05 -2.49 5.15
N ALA A 214 42.83 -1.80 6.00
CA ALA A 214 43.93 -0.97 5.52
C ALA A 214 44.96 -1.86 4.79
N PRO A 215 45.52 -1.42 3.65
CA PRO A 215 46.58 -2.16 3.00
C PRO A 215 47.81 -2.17 3.91
N ARG A 216 48.40 -3.34 4.14
CA ARG A 216 49.73 -3.45 4.74
C ARG A 216 50.76 -3.23 3.63
N ASP A 217 51.71 -2.35 3.93
CA ASP A 217 52.87 -1.98 3.12
C ASP A 217 53.71 -3.18 2.64
#